data_AF-A0A4U6QCY7-F1
#
_entry.id   AF-A0A4U6QCY7-F1
#
_cell.length_a   1.000
_cell.length_b   1.000
_cell.length_c   1.000
_cell.angle_alpha   90.00
_cell.angle_beta   90.00
_cell.angle_gamma   90.00
#
_symmetry.space_group_name_H-M   'P 1'
#
loop_
_entity.id
_entity.type
_entity.pdbx_description
1 polymer ?
#
loop_
_entity_poly.entity_id
_entity_poly.type
_entity_poly.pdbx_seq_one_letter_code
_entity_poly.pdbx_strand_id
1 'polypeptide(L)'
;MTEYATPSTDLETPAPDVVDPHRVDVTPAAAELLRSLIDRNGPLMFHQSGGCCDGSSPMCYPQGDFITGAVDVRLGDLDVNDPGAADAPPIPTIPVWMSESQFAYWKHTHLTIDVVKGRGSGFSLEAPYGVRFMIRSRLLTDAEVEHFERVGYSTGE
;
A
#
# COMPACT_ATOMS: atom_id res chain seq x y z
N MET A 1 -50.83 -4.25 29.52
CA MET A 1 -49.79 -5.06 28.86
C MET A 1 -49.35 -4.24 27.67
N THR A 2 -48.31 -3.42 27.85
CA THR A 2 -47.90 -2.45 26.83
C THR A 2 -46.72 -3.07 26.07
N GLU A 3 -46.96 -3.48 24.83
CA GLU A 3 -45.91 -3.97 23.94
C GLU A 3 -45.11 -2.77 23.42
N TYR A 4 -43.83 -2.73 23.79
CA TYR A 4 -42.83 -1.94 23.09
C TYR A 4 -42.04 -2.92 22.20
N ALA A 5 -42.21 -2.81 20.88
CA ALA A 5 -41.31 -3.42 19.91
C ALA A 5 -40.69 -2.31 19.05
N THR A 6 -39.37 -2.25 19.13
CA THR A 6 -38.42 -1.33 18.50
C THR A 6 -38.57 -1.24 16.99
N PRO A 7 -38.45 -0.03 16.37
CA PRO A 7 -38.18 0.07 14.94
C PRO A 7 -36.73 -0.36 14.66
N SER A 8 -36.56 -1.41 13.88
CA SER A 8 -35.27 -1.80 13.29
C SER A 8 -34.88 -0.71 12.30
N THR A 9 -33.82 0.04 12.61
CA THR A 9 -33.16 0.90 11.61
C THR A 9 -32.12 0.03 10.95
N ASP A 10 -32.49 -0.60 9.84
CA ASP A 10 -31.52 -1.14 8.90
C ASP A 10 -30.66 0.04 8.42
N LEU A 11 -29.45 0.12 8.98
CA LEU A 11 -28.39 0.96 8.47
C LEU A 11 -27.95 0.35 7.14
N GLU A 12 -28.71 0.64 6.08
CA GLU A 12 -28.29 0.38 4.72
C GLU A 12 -27.02 1.19 4.51
N THR A 13 -25.88 0.49 4.57
CA THR A 13 -24.58 1.07 4.25
C THR A 13 -24.61 1.31 2.75
N PRO A 14 -24.54 2.56 2.27
CA PRO A 14 -24.48 2.78 0.84
C PRO A 14 -23.26 2.04 0.29
N ALA A 15 -23.48 1.22 -0.73
CA ALA A 15 -22.39 0.58 -1.47
C ALA A 15 -21.45 1.71 -1.95
N PRO A 16 -20.15 1.63 -1.68
CA PRO A 16 -19.23 2.65 -2.18
C PRO A 16 -19.32 2.64 -3.70
N ASP A 17 -19.51 3.83 -4.29
CA ASP A 17 -19.31 4.05 -5.72
C ASP A 17 -18.03 3.33 -6.15
N VAL A 18 -18.14 2.38 -7.07
CA VAL A 18 -17.01 1.55 -7.52
C VAL A 18 -16.11 2.41 -8.39
N VAL A 19 -15.26 3.18 -7.74
CA VAL A 19 -13.97 3.62 -8.29
C VAL A 19 -13.10 2.36 -8.31
N ASP A 20 -12.37 2.12 -9.40
CA ASP A 20 -11.53 0.92 -9.57
C ASP A 20 -10.74 0.62 -8.28
N PRO A 21 -10.99 -0.50 -7.59
CA PRO A 21 -10.47 -0.71 -6.25
C PRO A 21 -8.95 -0.85 -6.27
N HIS A 22 -8.29 -0.09 -5.39
CA HIS A 22 -6.85 -0.17 -5.19
C HIS A 22 -6.49 -1.20 -4.12
N ARG A 23 -5.40 -1.92 -4.34
CA ARG A 23 -4.89 -2.92 -3.38
C ARG A 23 -3.92 -2.33 -2.36
N VAL A 24 -3.30 -1.21 -2.72
CA VAL A 24 -2.30 -0.50 -1.94
C VAL A 24 -2.62 0.98 -1.95
N ASP A 25 -2.55 1.59 -0.77
CA ASP A 25 -2.63 3.04 -0.56
C ASP A 25 -1.45 3.53 0.27
N VAL A 26 -1.37 4.84 0.45
CA VAL A 26 -0.33 5.51 1.23
C VAL A 26 -0.95 6.55 2.16
N THR A 27 -0.41 6.69 3.37
CA THR A 27 -0.86 7.76 4.28
C THR A 27 -0.30 9.12 3.86
N PRO A 28 -0.93 10.24 4.24
CA PRO A 28 -0.40 11.57 3.92
C PRO A 28 1.04 11.80 4.43
N ALA A 29 1.36 11.32 5.63
CA ALA A 29 2.69 11.44 6.20
C ALA A 29 3.74 10.63 5.42
N ALA A 30 3.38 9.43 4.97
CA ALA A 30 4.26 8.62 4.14
C ALA A 30 4.43 9.23 2.74
N ALA A 31 3.37 9.77 2.14
CA ALA A 31 3.42 10.46 0.85
C ALA A 31 4.36 11.69 0.91
N GLU A 32 4.29 12.50 1.97
CA GLU A 32 5.19 13.64 2.16
C GLU A 32 6.67 13.23 2.20
N LEU A 33 6.98 12.16 2.95
CA LEU A 33 8.33 11.61 2.99
C LEU A 33 8.75 11.08 1.61
N LEU A 34 7.88 10.34 0.93
CA LEU A 34 8.18 9.76 -0.37
C LEU A 34 8.46 10.83 -1.42
N ARG A 35 7.71 11.93 -1.45
CA ARG A 35 8.02 13.09 -2.31
C ARG A 35 9.45 13.62 -2.04
N SER A 36 9.80 13.79 -0.77
CA SER A 36 11.14 14.24 -0.38
C SER A 36 12.25 13.25 -0.75
N LEU A 37 11.95 11.95 -0.73
CA LEU A 37 12.87 10.90 -1.16
C LEU A 37 13.02 10.87 -2.69
N ILE A 38 11.94 11.09 -3.44
CA ILE A 38 11.95 11.16 -4.91
C ILE A 38 12.83 12.32 -5.37
N ASP A 39 12.71 13.50 -4.76
CA ASP A 39 13.52 14.67 -5.09
C ASP A 39 15.03 14.40 -4.98
N ARG A 40 15.44 13.48 -4.09
CA ARG A 40 16.84 13.16 -3.80
C ARG A 40 17.37 11.96 -4.57
N ASN A 41 16.51 10.98 -4.84
CA ASN A 41 16.93 9.67 -5.33
C ASN A 41 16.35 9.32 -6.71
N GLY A 42 15.43 10.14 -7.23
CA GLY A 42 14.68 9.84 -8.45
C GLY A 42 13.51 8.88 -8.18
N PRO A 43 13.01 8.18 -9.23
CA PRO A 43 11.90 7.25 -9.09
C PRO A 43 12.19 6.17 -8.03
N LEU A 44 11.15 5.77 -7.30
CA LEU A 44 11.25 4.83 -6.19
C LEU A 44 10.46 3.55 -6.47
N MET A 45 10.70 2.52 -5.68
CA MET A 45 9.88 1.32 -5.61
C MET A 45 9.80 0.81 -4.18
N PHE A 46 8.77 0.01 -3.89
CA PHE A 46 8.67 -0.77 -2.66
C PHE A 46 8.81 -2.26 -2.92
N HIS A 47 9.46 -2.97 -1.98
CA HIS A 47 9.45 -4.43 -1.92
C HIS A 47 9.22 -4.94 -0.50
N GLN A 48 8.52 -6.07 -0.38
CA GLN A 48 8.35 -6.77 0.89
C GLN A 48 8.49 -8.30 0.71
N SER A 49 9.57 -8.88 1.26
CA SER A 49 9.96 -10.27 0.99
C SER A 49 9.58 -11.31 2.06
N GLY A 50 9.25 -10.91 3.29
CA GLY A 50 8.97 -11.86 4.40
C GLY A 50 10.25 -12.46 4.98
N GLY A 51 10.71 -12.02 6.17
CA GLY A 51 11.98 -12.49 6.76
C GLY A 51 12.21 -12.09 8.23
N CYS A 52 13.11 -12.81 8.91
CA CYS A 52 13.23 -12.89 10.37
C CYS A 52 13.84 -11.66 11.08
N CYS A 53 14.65 -10.83 10.41
CA CYS A 53 15.35 -9.72 11.10
C CYS A 53 14.78 -8.31 10.84
N ASP A 54 14.18 -8.05 9.68
CA ASP A 54 13.46 -6.80 9.34
C ASP A 54 12.23 -7.06 8.43
N GLY A 55 12.05 -8.32 8.00
CA GLY A 55 11.37 -8.68 6.75
C GLY A 55 9.85 -8.65 6.79
N SER A 56 9.24 -7.97 7.77
CA SER A 56 7.82 -7.61 7.74
C SER A 56 7.59 -6.16 7.30
N SER A 57 8.61 -5.30 7.32
CA SER A 57 8.46 -3.89 6.92
C SER A 57 8.50 -3.77 5.39
N PRO A 58 7.66 -2.91 4.79
CA PRO A 58 7.85 -2.52 3.39
C PRO A 58 9.16 -1.73 3.27
N MET A 59 9.99 -2.10 2.31
CA MET A 59 11.30 -1.47 2.08
C MET A 59 11.24 -0.58 0.85
N CYS A 60 11.78 0.63 0.95
CA CYS A 60 11.80 1.63 -0.12
C CYS A 60 13.19 1.73 -0.75
N TYR A 61 13.26 1.61 -2.07
CA TYR A 61 14.48 1.63 -2.88
C TYR A 61 14.35 2.62 -4.03
N PRO A 62 15.47 3.11 -4.61
CA PRO A 62 15.45 3.66 -5.96
C PRO A 62 14.90 2.60 -6.94
N GLN A 63 14.10 3.02 -7.91
CA GLN A 63 13.48 2.11 -8.86
C GLN A 63 14.56 1.43 -9.72
N GLY A 64 14.56 0.09 -9.72
CA GLY A 64 15.53 -0.74 -10.45
C GLY A 64 16.71 -1.24 -9.60
N ASP A 65 16.90 -0.71 -8.38
CA ASP A 65 17.97 -1.19 -7.48
C ASP A 65 17.61 -2.53 -6.82
N PHE A 66 16.31 -2.80 -6.63
CA PHE A 66 15.82 -4.12 -6.27
C PHE A 66 15.31 -4.84 -7.51
N ILE A 67 15.90 -5.99 -7.84
CA ILE A 67 15.49 -6.80 -8.99
C ILE A 67 14.33 -7.70 -8.57
N THR A 68 13.14 -7.41 -9.08
CA THR A 68 11.98 -8.29 -8.99
C THR A 68 12.10 -9.46 -9.97
N GLY A 69 11.39 -10.56 -9.72
CA GLY A 69 11.23 -11.62 -10.72
C GLY A 69 9.88 -12.31 -10.61
N ALA A 70 9.77 -13.50 -11.22
CA ALA A 70 8.54 -14.28 -11.27
C ALA A 70 7.95 -14.66 -9.89
N VAL A 71 8.75 -14.56 -8.82
CA VAL A 71 8.33 -14.83 -7.44
C VAL A 71 7.90 -13.56 -6.68
N ASP A 72 7.80 -12.42 -7.36
CA ASP A 72 7.37 -11.15 -6.78
C ASP A 72 6.09 -10.68 -7.47
N VAL A 73 5.05 -10.44 -6.69
CA VAL A 73 3.74 -9.98 -7.13
C VAL A 73 3.68 -8.45 -7.05
N ARG A 74 3.26 -7.79 -8.13
CA ARG A 74 2.96 -6.35 -8.11
C ARG A 74 1.59 -6.14 -7.48
N LEU A 75 1.55 -5.42 -6.36
CA LEU A 75 0.29 -5.14 -5.67
C LEU A 75 -0.45 -3.97 -6.30
N GLY A 76 0.28 -3.01 -6.85
CA GLY A 76 -0.23 -1.79 -7.44
C GLY A 76 0.82 -0.69 -7.43
N ASP A 77 0.38 0.53 -7.69
CA ASP A 77 1.21 1.71 -7.78
C ASP A 77 0.67 2.79 -6.84
N LEU A 78 1.55 3.35 -5.99
CA LEU A 78 1.16 4.44 -5.10
C LEU A 78 1.20 5.77 -5.85
N ASP A 79 0.10 6.50 -5.78
CA ASP A 79 0.08 7.92 -6.12
C ASP A 79 0.42 8.75 -4.89
N VAL A 80 1.43 9.62 -5.02
CA VAL A 80 1.89 10.53 -3.96
C VAL A 80 1.79 12.00 -4.38
N ASN A 81 1.14 12.30 -5.51
CA ASN A 81 0.93 13.67 -5.98
C ASN A 81 0.10 14.48 -4.96
N ASP A 82 0.40 15.77 -4.83
CA ASP A 82 -0.40 16.64 -3.96
C ASP A 82 -1.68 17.08 -4.67
N PRO A 83 -2.88 16.71 -4.21
CA PRO A 83 -4.12 17.21 -4.81
C PRO A 83 -4.26 18.74 -4.65
N GLY A 84 -3.56 19.35 -3.69
CA GLY A 84 -3.56 20.80 -3.46
C GLY A 84 -2.49 21.57 -4.23
N ALA A 85 -1.54 20.91 -4.90
CA ALA A 85 -0.47 21.54 -5.67
C ALA A 85 -0.63 21.31 -7.17
N ALA A 86 -1.70 21.87 -7.75
CA ALA A 86 -2.06 21.68 -9.16
C ALA A 86 -0.95 22.10 -10.16
N ASP A 87 -0.05 22.99 -9.75
CA ASP A 87 1.06 23.49 -10.59
C ASP A 87 2.38 22.74 -10.37
N ALA A 88 2.44 21.77 -9.45
CA ALA A 88 3.64 20.98 -9.23
C ALA A 88 3.88 20.01 -10.41
N PRO A 89 5.14 19.75 -10.79
CA PRO A 89 5.44 18.71 -11.77
C PRO A 89 4.87 17.36 -11.32
N PRO A 90 4.25 16.58 -12.22
CA PRO A 90 3.70 15.28 -11.86
C PRO A 90 4.80 14.33 -11.42
N ILE A 91 4.56 13.64 -10.32
CA ILE A 91 5.44 12.63 -9.76
C ILE A 91 5.00 11.27 -10.31
N PRO A 92 5.92 10.47 -10.89
CA PRO A 92 5.61 9.09 -11.29
C PRO A 92 5.11 8.27 -10.10
N THR A 93 4.15 7.39 -10.36
CA THR A 93 3.65 6.49 -9.33
C THR A 93 4.72 5.48 -8.89
N ILE A 94 4.63 5.03 -7.65
CA ILE A 94 5.64 4.17 -7.02
C ILE A 94 5.15 2.72 -7.01
N PRO A 95 5.76 1.79 -7.76
CA PRO A 95 5.33 0.40 -7.78
C PRO A 95 5.62 -0.29 -6.45
N VAL A 96 4.63 -1.06 -5.96
CA VAL A 96 4.72 -1.86 -4.74
C VAL A 96 4.74 -3.34 -5.07
N TRP A 97 5.79 -4.02 -4.64
CA TRP A 97 6.01 -5.44 -4.86
C TRP A 97 6.01 -6.21 -3.55
N MET A 98 5.58 -7.46 -3.60
CA MET A 98 5.61 -8.38 -2.46
C MET A 98 5.99 -9.77 -2.95
N SER A 99 6.81 -10.50 -2.19
CA SER A 99 7.08 -11.90 -2.54
C SER A 99 5.79 -12.70 -2.61
N GLU A 100 5.73 -13.69 -3.51
CA GLU A 100 4.55 -14.54 -3.71
C GLU A 100 4.13 -15.24 -2.40
N SER A 101 5.11 -15.68 -1.61
CA SER A 101 4.88 -16.32 -0.31
C SER A 101 4.20 -15.38 0.67
N GLN A 102 4.63 -14.11 0.75
CA GLN A 102 3.95 -13.10 1.56
C GLN A 102 2.59 -12.77 0.97
N PHE A 103 2.50 -12.59 -0.34
CA PHE A 103 1.26 -12.25 -1.03
C PHE A 103 0.17 -13.29 -0.73
N ALA A 104 0.48 -14.58 -0.69
CA ALA A 104 -0.47 -15.63 -0.35
C ALA A 104 -1.17 -15.40 1.01
N TYR A 105 -0.48 -14.81 1.99
CA TYR A 105 -1.05 -14.45 3.29
C TYR A 105 -1.86 -13.15 3.24
N TRP A 106 -1.43 -12.17 2.45
CA TRP A 106 -2.04 -10.84 2.38
C TRP A 106 -3.05 -10.67 1.24
N LYS A 107 -3.31 -11.73 0.45
CA LYS A 107 -4.11 -11.66 -0.79
C LYS A 107 -5.57 -11.18 -0.60
N HIS A 108 -6.11 -11.29 0.62
CA HIS A 108 -7.45 -10.82 0.98
C HIS A 108 -7.46 -9.52 1.81
N THR A 109 -6.37 -8.76 1.75
CA THR A 109 -6.23 -7.50 2.48
C THR A 109 -5.90 -6.35 1.53
N HIS A 110 -6.46 -5.18 1.85
CA HIS A 110 -6.00 -3.90 1.34
C HIS A 110 -4.89 -3.41 2.26
N LEU A 111 -3.78 -2.95 1.69
CA LEU A 111 -2.60 -2.51 2.43
C LEU A 111 -2.44 -1.00 2.32
N THR A 112 -2.02 -0.35 3.40
CA THR A 112 -1.66 1.06 3.40
C THR A 112 -0.24 1.22 3.91
N ILE A 113 0.62 1.83 3.09
CA ILE A 113 1.98 2.20 3.49
C ILE A 113 1.91 3.46 4.35
N ASP A 114 2.39 3.33 5.58
CA ASP A 114 2.51 4.40 6.54
C ASP A 114 3.96 4.60 6.98
N VAL A 115 4.24 5.69 7.68
CA VAL A 115 5.54 5.99 8.26
C VAL A 115 5.42 6.24 9.76
N VAL A 116 6.32 5.64 10.53
CA VAL A 116 6.38 5.81 11.98
C VAL A 116 7.81 6.09 12.43
N LYS A 117 7.97 6.74 13.59
CA LYS A 117 9.29 6.88 14.23
C LYS A 117 9.85 5.51 14.58
N GLY A 118 11.12 5.29 14.30
CA GLY A 118 11.78 4.03 14.60
C GLY A 118 12.98 3.79 13.71
N ARG A 119 13.74 2.75 14.04
CA ARG A 119 14.87 2.32 13.22
C ARG A 119 14.32 1.59 11.99
N GLY A 120 14.49 2.19 10.81
CA GLY A 120 14.32 1.51 9.53
C GLY A 120 15.41 0.47 9.30
N SER A 121 15.17 -0.46 8.38
CA SER A 121 16.21 -1.38 7.95
C SER A 121 17.30 -0.62 7.21
N GLY A 122 18.56 -1.02 7.38
CA GLY A 122 19.72 -0.29 6.84
C GLY A 122 19.76 -0.19 5.31
N PHE A 123 18.92 -0.94 4.60
CA PHE A 123 18.81 -0.90 3.14
C PHE A 123 17.68 -0.01 2.63
N SER A 124 16.78 0.46 3.50
CA SER A 124 15.64 1.28 3.11
C SER A 124 16.01 2.77 3.12
N LEU A 125 15.55 3.51 2.11
CA LEU A 125 15.94 4.92 1.92
C LEU A 125 15.57 5.86 3.07
N GLU A 126 14.55 5.53 3.85
CA GLU A 126 14.11 6.36 4.98
C GLU A 126 14.96 6.18 6.24
N ALA A 127 15.77 5.13 6.31
CA ALA A 127 16.51 4.76 7.53
C ALA A 127 17.39 5.89 8.12
N PRO A 128 18.07 6.74 7.32
CA PRO A 128 18.85 7.86 7.84
C PRO A 128 18.03 8.94 8.56
N TYR A 129 16.71 8.98 8.35
CA TYR A 129 15.83 10.01 8.94
C TYR A 129 15.19 9.59 10.27
N GLY A 130 15.59 8.44 10.83
CA GLY A 130 15.07 7.97 12.13
C GLY A 130 13.60 7.55 12.11
N VAL A 131 13.10 7.22 10.92
CA VAL A 131 11.75 6.70 10.68
C VAL A 131 11.85 5.35 9.98
N ARG A 132 10.71 4.66 9.89
CA ARG A 132 10.55 3.43 9.13
C ARG A 132 9.18 3.38 8.48
N PHE A 133 9.09 2.79 7.29
CA PHE A 133 7.80 2.46 6.72
C PHE A 133 7.14 1.27 7.45
N MET A 134 5.81 1.25 7.47
CA MET A 134 4.99 0.24 8.12
C MET A 134 3.73 -0.01 7.29
N ILE A 135 3.33 -1.28 7.17
CA ILE A 135 2.05 -1.63 6.58
C ILE A 135 0.96 -1.60 7.63
N ARG A 136 -0.13 -0.91 7.30
CA ARG A 136 -1.45 -1.08 7.92
C ARG A 136 -2.31 -1.90 6.98
N SER A 137 -3.26 -2.64 7.51
CA SER A 137 -4.13 -3.48 6.69
C SER A 137 -5.58 -3.44 7.16
N ARG A 138 -6.47 -3.66 6.21
CA ARG A 138 -7.87 -4.03 6.43
C ARG A 138 -8.21 -5.20 5.54
N LEU A 139 -9.25 -5.95 5.88
CA LEU A 139 -9.81 -6.93 4.96
C LEU A 139 -10.39 -6.21 3.72
N LEU A 140 -10.29 -6.87 2.58
CA LEU A 140 -11.04 -6.48 1.40
C LEU A 140 -12.53 -6.68 1.66
N THR A 141 -13.36 -5.80 1.11
CA THR A 141 -14.80 -5.99 0.99
C THR A 141 -15.12 -7.07 -0.04
N ASP A 142 -16.33 -7.63 0.00
CA ASP A 142 -16.73 -8.68 -0.94
C ASP A 142 -16.61 -8.23 -2.41
N ALA A 143 -16.98 -6.98 -2.71
CA ALA A 143 -16.84 -6.41 -4.04
C ALA A 143 -15.36 -6.27 -4.47
N GLU A 144 -14.47 -5.89 -3.55
CA GLU A 144 -13.04 -5.85 -3.83
C GLU A 144 -12.45 -7.25 -4.04
N VAL A 145 -12.87 -8.24 -3.24
CA VAL A 145 -12.46 -9.65 -3.42
C VAL A 145 -12.88 -10.16 -4.80
N GLU A 146 -14.16 -10.00 -5.15
CA GLU A 146 -14.67 -10.40 -6.47
C GLU A 146 -13.91 -9.72 -7.61
N HIS A 147 -13.60 -8.43 -7.45
CA HIS A 147 -12.79 -7.70 -8.43
C HIS A 147 -11.40 -8.35 -8.60
N PHE A 148 -10.65 -8.52 -7.51
CA PHE A 148 -9.27 -9.03 -7.58
C PHE A 148 -9.18 -10.50 -7.97
N GLU A 149 -10.19 -11.32 -7.68
CA GLU A 149 -10.27 -12.70 -8.18
C GLU A 149 -10.50 -12.75 -9.69
N ARG A 150 -11.31 -11.82 -10.22
CA ARG A 150 -11.59 -11.72 -11.66
C ARG A 150 -10.40 -11.21 -12.46
N VAL A 151 -9.68 -10.20 -11.96
CA VAL A 151 -8.53 -9.60 -12.69
C VAL A 151 -7.21 -10.33 -12.45
N GLY A 152 -7.09 -11.08 -11.36
CA GLY A 152 -5.86 -11.77 -10.97
C GLY A 152 -4.77 -10.80 -10.50
N TYR A 153 -3.51 -11.24 -10.58
CA TYR A 153 -2.34 -10.45 -10.21
C TYR A 153 -1.20 -10.71 -11.20
N SER A 154 -0.29 -9.74 -11.31
CA SER A 154 0.91 -9.85 -12.15
C SER A 154 2.16 -10.12 -11.31
N THR A 155 3.12 -10.81 -11.92
CA THR A 155 4.44 -11.06 -11.33
C THR A 155 5.51 -10.23 -12.03
N GLY A 156 6.67 -10.09 -11.40
CA GLY A 156 7.84 -9.45 -12.01
C GLY A 156 8.39 -10.29 -13.17
N GLU A 157 9.14 -9.62 -14.04
CA GLU A 157 9.91 -10.24 -15.14
C GLU A 157 11.33 -10.56 -14.71
#